data_AF-A0A3M0XST2-F1
#
_entry.id   AF-A0A3M0XST2-F1
#
_cell.length_a   1.000
_cell.length_b   1.000
_cell.length_c   1.000
_cell.angle_alpha   90.00
_cell.angle_beta   90.00
_cell.angle_gamma   90.00
#
_symmetry.space_group_name_H-M   'P 1'
#
loop_
_entity.id
_entity.type
_entity.pdbx_description
1 polymer ?
#
loop_
_entity_poly.entity_id
_entity_poly.type
_entity_poly.pdbx_seq_one_letter_code
_entity_poly.pdbx_strand_id
1 'polypeptide(L)'
;MASLELADVTAGVIFVALTIYALLAGADFGAGVWEYFARGPGAAAQRELLRSAIGPVWEANHVWMIVVIVCMFTGFPRAFAAIGVALHVPLLLMLVGMVFRGSAFVFSAYAPQGVSAFRWRRVFAAASVLTPVLLGVTLGTIASGRIRFDQAGRYVSGYFEPWLKPFPWAVGGFALAVFAYLAAVYLCVEAEDDRTREAFRRRALLAGVAVGAAAGATWLLARGGAPLVYQRLASSWWTWPLQIATGAAAVGALAALWRRRYALARTLAAVQTVCILGGYAAGQWPYLVVPDVR
;
A
#
# COMPACT_ATOMS: atom_id res chain seq x y z
N MET A 1 5.99 22.70 -25.83
CA MET A 1 5.99 22.42 -24.38
C MET A 1 4.55 22.51 -23.93
N ALA A 2 3.90 21.38 -23.63
CA ALA A 2 2.52 21.37 -23.19
C ALA A 2 2.43 22.18 -21.88
N SER A 3 1.56 23.17 -21.82
CA SER A 3 1.22 23.88 -20.59
C SER A 3 0.72 22.83 -19.59
N LEU A 4 1.40 22.70 -18.44
CA LEU A 4 0.88 21.90 -17.32
C LEU A 4 -0.50 22.45 -16.98
N GLU A 5 -1.55 21.68 -17.27
CA GLU A 5 -2.90 22.08 -16.91
C GLU A 5 -3.06 21.92 -15.39
N LEU A 6 -3.96 22.70 -14.79
CA LEU A 6 -4.26 22.61 -13.35
C LEU A 6 -4.61 21.17 -12.93
N ALA A 7 -5.21 20.40 -13.85
CA ALA A 7 -5.48 18.98 -13.69
C ALA A 7 -4.19 18.16 -13.49
N ASP A 8 -3.17 18.37 -14.32
CA ASP A 8 -1.89 17.65 -14.21
C ASP A 8 -1.19 17.93 -12.88
N VAL A 9 -1.22 19.19 -12.43
CA VAL A 9 -0.66 19.59 -11.13
C VAL A 9 -1.43 18.93 -10.00
N THR A 10 -2.76 18.91 -10.05
CA THR A 10 -3.60 18.28 -9.02
C THR A 10 -3.39 16.78 -8.95
N ALA A 11 -3.31 16.11 -10.11
CA ALA A 11 -2.97 14.69 -10.20
C ALA A 11 -1.56 14.41 -9.65
N GLY A 12 -0.59 15.30 -9.92
CA GLY A 12 0.75 15.25 -9.33
C GLY A 12 0.74 15.36 -7.81
N VAL A 13 -0.07 16.26 -7.23
CA VAL A 13 -0.23 16.38 -5.77
C VAL A 13 -0.82 15.10 -5.18
N ILE A 14 -1.86 14.52 -5.80
CA ILE A 14 -2.45 13.25 -5.38
C ILE A 14 -1.40 12.14 -5.41
N PHE A 15 -0.61 12.06 -6.47
CA PHE A 15 0.46 11.07 -6.60
C PHE A 15 1.53 11.22 -5.51
N VAL A 16 1.98 12.44 -5.24
CA VAL A 16 2.96 12.72 -4.18
C VAL A 16 2.37 12.37 -2.82
N ALA A 17 1.13 12.77 -2.52
CA ALA A 17 0.47 12.44 -1.26
C ALA A 17 0.31 10.93 -1.08
N LEU A 18 -0.10 10.19 -2.12
CA LEU A 18 -0.20 8.74 -2.09
C LEU A 18 1.18 8.07 -1.90
N THR A 19 2.22 8.64 -2.49
CA THR A 19 3.59 8.15 -2.34
C THR A 19 4.11 8.34 -0.92
N ILE A 20 3.93 9.54 -0.35
CA ILE A 20 4.31 9.82 1.03
C ILE A 20 3.49 8.94 1.98
N TYR A 21 2.19 8.82 1.73
CA TYR A 21 1.33 7.89 2.46
C TYR A 21 1.90 6.48 2.39
N ALA A 22 2.23 5.95 1.22
CA ALA A 22 2.72 4.58 1.12
C ALA A 22 4.07 4.36 1.84
N LEU A 23 4.98 5.34 1.77
CA LEU A 23 6.28 5.27 2.43
C LEU A 23 6.16 5.32 3.96
N LEU A 24 5.31 6.21 4.49
CA LEU A 24 5.10 6.37 5.92
C LEU A 24 4.18 5.29 6.50
N ALA A 25 3.17 4.87 5.73
CA ALA A 25 2.23 3.84 6.12
C ALA A 25 2.85 2.44 6.22
N GLY A 26 4.05 2.24 5.65
CA GLY A 26 4.83 1.02 5.85
C GLY A 26 5.00 0.72 7.33
N ALA A 27 5.48 1.68 8.13
CA ALA A 27 5.69 1.52 9.56
C ALA A 27 4.39 1.21 10.33
N ASP A 28 3.26 1.75 9.86
CA ASP A 28 1.95 1.67 10.51
C ASP A 28 1.24 0.33 10.18
N PHE A 29 1.03 0.03 8.90
CA PHE A 29 0.35 -1.20 8.46
C PHE A 29 1.20 -2.45 8.70
N GLY A 30 2.48 -2.41 8.32
CA GLY A 30 3.32 -3.58 8.45
C GLY A 30 3.63 -3.90 9.91
N ALA A 31 3.57 -2.93 10.82
CA ALA A 31 3.72 -3.22 12.25
C ALA A 31 2.59 -4.11 12.78
N GLY A 32 1.33 -3.90 12.38
CA GLY A 32 0.24 -4.80 12.75
C GLY A 32 0.39 -6.21 12.16
N VAL A 33 0.97 -6.34 10.96
CA VAL A 33 1.35 -7.64 10.40
C VAL A 33 2.39 -8.32 11.29
N TRP A 34 3.48 -7.61 11.63
CA TRP A 34 4.57 -8.19 12.41
C TRP A 34 4.23 -8.42 13.88
N GLU A 35 3.29 -7.67 14.45
CA GLU A 35 2.78 -7.89 15.80
C GLU A 35 2.14 -9.27 15.93
N TYR A 36 1.40 -9.73 14.91
CA TYR A 36 0.83 -11.07 14.89
C TYR A 36 1.89 -12.18 14.91
N PHE A 37 3.03 -11.93 14.25
CA PHE A 37 4.17 -12.85 14.16
C PHE A 37 5.19 -12.69 15.30
N ALA A 38 5.03 -11.70 16.19
CA ALA A 38 5.86 -11.53 17.38
C ALA A 38 5.48 -12.58 18.43
N ARG A 39 6.12 -13.75 18.35
CA ARG A 39 5.91 -14.91 19.22
C ARG A 39 7.24 -15.47 19.75
N GLY A 40 7.18 -16.15 20.88
CA GLY A 40 8.31 -16.85 21.47
C GLY A 40 9.28 -15.95 22.26
N PRO A 41 10.50 -16.43 22.53
CA PRO A 41 11.51 -15.68 23.26
C PRO A 41 11.83 -14.38 22.51
N GLY A 42 11.71 -13.22 23.19
CA GLY A 42 11.98 -11.90 22.60
C GLY A 42 10.76 -11.21 21.98
N ALA A 43 9.57 -11.81 22.06
CA ALA A 43 8.33 -11.18 21.61
C ALA A 43 8.03 -9.86 22.34
N ALA A 44 8.44 -9.72 23.60
CA ALA A 44 8.26 -8.48 24.36
C ALA A 44 9.08 -7.33 23.74
N ALA A 45 10.38 -7.53 23.49
CA ALA A 45 11.24 -6.54 22.85
C ALA A 45 10.76 -6.18 21.44
N GLN A 46 10.33 -7.16 20.65
CA GLN A 46 9.76 -6.90 19.32
C GLN A 46 8.48 -6.06 19.37
N ARG A 47 7.60 -6.34 20.34
CA ARG A 47 6.34 -5.58 20.51
C ARG A 47 6.59 -4.16 21.02
N GLU A 48 7.56 -3.99 21.91
CA GLU A 48 7.94 -2.67 22.40
C GLU A 48 8.51 -1.82 21.26
N LEU A 49 9.42 -2.39 20.46
CA LEU A 49 9.95 -1.72 19.27
C LEU A 49 8.86 -1.35 18.27
N LEU A 50 7.89 -2.25 18.03
CA LEU A 50 6.75 -1.96 17.16
C LEU A 50 5.93 -0.79 17.69
N ARG A 51 5.65 -0.75 18.99
CA ARG A 51 4.89 0.33 19.62
C ARG A 51 5.61 1.67 19.54
N SER A 52 6.89 1.72 19.91
CA SER A 52 7.67 2.96 19.89
C SER A 52 7.85 3.49 18.46
N ALA A 53 8.00 2.59 17.48
CA ALA A 53 8.09 2.91 16.07
C ALA A 53 6.80 3.53 15.49
N ILE A 54 5.62 3.02 15.87
CA ILE A 54 4.31 3.46 15.32
C ILE A 54 3.86 4.77 15.96
N GLY A 55 4.08 4.94 17.26
CA GLY A 55 3.47 6.01 18.07
C GLY A 55 3.55 7.42 17.46
N PRO A 56 4.70 7.89 16.94
CA PRO A 56 4.83 9.24 16.39
C PRO A 56 4.21 9.43 15.01
N VAL A 57 4.12 8.35 14.22
CA VAL A 57 3.86 8.43 12.77
C VAL A 57 2.42 8.12 12.40
N TRP A 58 1.68 7.40 13.26
CA TRP A 58 0.37 6.87 12.89
C TRP A 58 -0.69 7.96 12.62
N GLU A 59 -0.77 8.98 13.48
CA GLU A 59 -1.69 10.12 13.34
C GLU A 59 -1.33 10.98 12.12
N ALA A 60 -0.04 11.25 11.93
CA ALA A 60 0.45 12.04 10.80
C ALA A 60 0.21 11.34 9.46
N ASN A 61 0.21 10.01 9.44
CA ASN A 61 0.03 9.25 8.21
C ASN A 61 -1.37 9.42 7.61
N HIS A 62 -2.42 9.55 8.42
CA HIS A 62 -3.80 9.73 7.92
C HIS A 62 -4.00 11.04 7.16
N VAL A 63 -3.22 12.08 7.47
CA VAL A 63 -3.30 13.39 6.81
C VAL A 63 -3.09 13.25 5.30
N TRP A 64 -2.15 12.41 4.87
CA TRP A 64 -1.87 12.21 3.44
C TRP A 64 -3.03 11.56 2.70
N MET A 65 -3.73 10.61 3.33
CA MET A 65 -4.94 10.00 2.76
C MET A 65 -6.07 11.03 2.67
N ILE A 66 -6.23 11.90 3.67
CA ILE A 66 -7.21 13.00 3.63
C ILE A 66 -6.89 13.95 2.48
N VAL A 67 -5.62 14.30 2.25
CA VAL A 67 -5.19 15.12 1.11
C VAL A 67 -5.59 14.46 -0.21
N VAL A 68 -5.32 13.16 -0.39
CA VAL A 68 -5.74 12.42 -1.59
C VAL A 68 -7.26 12.51 -1.81
N ILE A 69 -8.05 12.28 -0.75
CA ILE A 69 -9.52 12.32 -0.82
C ILE A 69 -10.04 13.72 -1.15
N VAL A 70 -9.51 14.76 -0.49
CA VAL A 70 -9.93 16.15 -0.69
C VAL A 70 -9.56 16.61 -2.10
N CYS A 71 -8.34 16.35 -2.58
CA CYS A 71 -7.93 16.69 -3.94
C CYS A 71 -8.74 15.94 -4.99
N MET A 72 -9.09 14.67 -4.75
CA MET A 72 -10.00 13.93 -5.62
C MET A 72 -11.40 14.54 -5.64
N PHE A 73 -11.95 14.91 -4.49
CA PHE A 73 -13.27 15.51 -4.37
C PHE A 73 -13.35 16.89 -5.04
N THR A 74 -12.35 17.75 -4.84
CA THR A 74 -12.35 19.13 -5.35
C THR A 74 -11.86 19.22 -6.79
N GLY A 75 -10.77 18.52 -7.14
CA GLY A 75 -10.16 18.56 -8.47
C GLY A 75 -10.83 17.64 -9.47
N PHE A 76 -11.37 16.49 -9.02
CA PHE A 76 -11.89 15.44 -9.89
C PHE A 76 -13.22 14.87 -9.41
N PRO A 77 -14.27 15.69 -9.22
CA PRO A 77 -15.52 15.28 -8.58
C PRO A 77 -16.23 14.11 -9.30
N ARG A 78 -16.10 14.03 -10.63
CA ARG A 78 -16.63 12.89 -11.41
C ARG A 78 -15.92 11.58 -11.07
N ALA A 79 -14.59 11.60 -10.99
CA ALA A 79 -13.79 10.44 -10.60
C ALA A 79 -14.06 10.06 -9.13
N PHE A 80 -14.19 11.05 -8.24
CA PHE A 80 -14.55 10.82 -6.84
C PHE A 80 -15.91 10.15 -6.69
N ALA A 81 -16.95 10.66 -7.37
CA ALA A 81 -18.29 10.06 -7.34
C ALA A 81 -18.29 8.64 -7.92
N ALA A 82 -17.59 8.44 -9.05
CA ALA A 82 -17.40 7.16 -9.70
C ALA A 82 -16.81 6.10 -8.74
N ILE A 83 -15.66 6.44 -8.14
CA ILE A 83 -14.96 5.58 -7.19
C ILE A 83 -15.83 5.34 -5.95
N GLY A 84 -16.45 6.40 -5.42
CA GLY A 84 -17.31 6.33 -4.24
C GLY A 84 -18.49 5.36 -4.40
N VAL A 85 -19.21 5.42 -5.53
CA VAL A 85 -20.35 4.53 -5.79
C VAL A 85 -19.88 3.09 -6.03
N ALA A 86 -18.88 2.91 -6.89
CA ALA A 86 -18.37 1.60 -7.29
C ALA A 86 -17.70 0.82 -6.15
N LEU A 87 -17.02 1.54 -5.26
CA LEU A 87 -16.16 0.99 -4.23
C LEU A 87 -16.65 1.35 -2.83
N HIS A 88 -17.92 1.71 -2.65
CA HIS A 88 -18.46 2.07 -1.32
C HIS A 88 -18.22 0.98 -0.28
N VAL A 89 -18.38 -0.31 -0.63
CA VAL A 89 -18.13 -1.44 0.29
C VAL A 89 -16.67 -1.51 0.71
N PRO A 90 -15.68 -1.64 -0.20
CA PRO A 90 -14.27 -1.70 0.21
C PRO A 90 -13.81 -0.40 0.89
N LEU A 91 -14.29 0.78 0.47
CA LEU A 91 -13.96 2.05 1.12
C LEU A 91 -14.52 2.14 2.55
N LEU A 92 -15.76 1.69 2.78
CA LEU A 92 -16.36 1.63 4.11
C LEU A 92 -15.60 0.64 5.00
N LEU A 93 -15.29 -0.55 4.50
CA LEU A 93 -14.50 -1.54 5.25
C LEU A 93 -13.09 -1.02 5.56
N MET A 94 -12.49 -0.26 4.64
CA MET A 94 -11.19 0.38 4.84
C MET A 94 -11.26 1.42 5.95
N LEU A 95 -12.30 2.27 5.95
CA LEU A 95 -12.56 3.27 6.99
C LEU A 95 -12.79 2.61 8.36
N VAL A 96 -13.63 1.57 8.40
CA VAL A 96 -13.86 0.78 9.61
C VAL A 96 -12.56 0.17 10.13
N GLY A 97 -11.72 -0.37 9.24
CA GLY A 97 -10.39 -0.85 9.58
C GLY A 97 -9.50 0.24 10.17
N MET A 98 -9.47 1.45 9.58
CA MET A 98 -8.70 2.57 10.11
C MET A 98 -9.14 2.97 11.52
N VAL A 99 -10.46 3.04 11.77
CA VAL A 99 -11.02 3.34 13.10
C VAL A 99 -10.64 2.26 14.10
N PHE A 100 -10.91 0.99 13.80
CA PHE A 100 -10.60 -0.11 14.71
C PHE A 100 -9.12 -0.22 15.00
N ARG A 101 -8.25 0.08 14.03
CA ARG A 101 -6.80 0.07 14.23
C ARG A 101 -6.39 1.12 15.26
N GLY A 102 -6.88 2.36 15.15
CA GLY A 102 -6.57 3.41 16.11
C GLY A 102 -7.09 3.11 17.50
N SER A 103 -8.35 2.68 17.59
CA SER A 103 -8.95 2.29 18.86
C SER A 103 -8.21 1.10 19.49
N ALA A 104 -7.88 0.08 18.71
CA ALA A 104 -7.17 -1.11 19.21
C ALA A 104 -5.74 -0.79 19.65
N PHE A 105 -5.04 0.11 18.96
CA PHE A 105 -3.71 0.56 19.37
C PHE A 105 -3.77 1.19 20.76
N VAL A 106 -4.67 2.17 20.97
CA VAL A 106 -4.86 2.85 22.25
C VAL A 106 -5.34 1.87 23.32
N PHE A 107 -6.40 1.10 23.06
CA PHE A 107 -6.96 0.17 24.05
C PHE A 107 -6.00 -0.96 24.41
N SER A 108 -5.14 -1.42 23.49
CA SER A 108 -4.09 -2.39 23.82
C SER A 108 -3.06 -1.84 24.82
N ALA A 109 -2.87 -0.52 24.89
CA ALA A 109 -1.98 0.15 25.84
C ALA A 109 -2.53 0.21 27.26
N TYR A 110 -3.83 0.44 27.38
CA TYR A 110 -4.50 0.58 28.68
C TYR A 110 -5.17 -0.71 29.17
N ALA A 111 -5.31 -1.72 28.32
CA ALA A 111 -5.92 -2.99 28.71
C ALA A 111 -5.07 -3.75 29.73
N PRO A 112 -5.67 -4.34 30.78
CA PRO A 112 -4.99 -5.26 31.67
C PRO A 112 -4.31 -6.39 30.88
N GLN A 113 -3.08 -6.71 31.27
CA GLN A 113 -2.31 -7.78 30.64
C GLN A 113 -3.08 -9.11 30.69
N GLY A 114 -3.01 -9.89 29.60
CA GLY A 114 -3.73 -11.16 29.47
C GLY A 114 -4.72 -11.17 28.29
N VAL A 115 -5.91 -11.71 28.51
CA VAL A 115 -6.90 -11.98 27.45
C VAL A 115 -7.40 -10.70 26.78
N SER A 116 -7.61 -9.62 27.54
CA SER A 116 -8.09 -8.35 27.00
C SER A 116 -7.09 -7.71 26.04
N ALA A 117 -5.83 -7.54 26.48
CA ALA A 117 -4.76 -7.05 25.61
C ALA A 117 -4.54 -7.96 24.39
N PHE A 118 -4.67 -9.29 24.52
CA PHE A 118 -4.56 -10.19 23.37
C PHE A 118 -5.67 -9.99 22.33
N ARG A 119 -6.93 -9.78 22.76
CA ARG A 119 -8.05 -9.50 21.84
C ARG A 119 -7.83 -8.21 21.07
N TRP A 120 -7.44 -7.13 21.74
CA TRP A 120 -7.16 -5.85 21.08
C TRP A 120 -6.01 -5.94 20.08
N ARG A 121 -4.93 -6.66 20.42
CA ARG A 121 -3.82 -6.91 19.48
C ARG A 121 -4.26 -7.70 18.24
N ARG A 122 -5.19 -8.65 18.39
CA ARG A 122 -5.78 -9.35 17.23
C ARG A 122 -6.62 -8.42 16.35
N VAL A 123 -7.41 -7.53 16.95
CA VAL A 123 -8.18 -6.53 16.21
C VAL A 123 -7.23 -5.59 15.47
N PHE A 124 -6.16 -5.11 16.12
CA PHE A 124 -5.13 -4.28 15.52
C PHE A 124 -4.46 -4.97 14.33
N ALA A 125 -4.04 -6.23 14.48
CA ALA A 125 -3.44 -7.01 13.40
C ALA A 125 -4.41 -7.24 12.23
N ALA A 126 -5.66 -7.62 12.51
CA ALA A 126 -6.67 -7.85 11.48
C ALA A 126 -6.98 -6.57 10.70
N ALA A 127 -7.16 -5.44 11.39
CA ALA A 127 -7.38 -4.14 10.77
C ALA A 127 -6.16 -3.70 9.93
N SER A 128 -4.95 -3.91 10.43
CA SER A 128 -3.70 -3.55 9.75
C SER A 128 -3.40 -4.41 8.52
N VAL A 129 -3.99 -5.60 8.42
CA VAL A 129 -3.97 -6.42 7.20
C VAL A 129 -5.09 -6.00 6.25
N LEU A 130 -6.30 -5.79 6.77
CA LEU A 130 -7.49 -5.51 5.98
C LEU A 130 -7.38 -4.19 5.21
N THR A 131 -7.00 -3.09 5.89
CA THR A 131 -6.94 -1.75 5.30
C THR A 131 -6.01 -1.67 4.08
N PRO A 132 -4.74 -2.13 4.11
CA PRO A 132 -3.87 -2.06 2.94
C PRO A 132 -4.29 -3.00 1.81
N VAL A 133 -4.86 -4.17 2.13
CA VAL A 133 -5.42 -5.07 1.10
C VAL A 133 -6.56 -4.38 0.37
N LEU A 134 -7.49 -3.76 1.10
CA LEU A 134 -8.59 -3.02 0.49
C LEU A 134 -8.12 -1.81 -0.29
N LEU A 135 -7.09 -1.09 0.19
CA LEU A 135 -6.46 -0.01 -0.58
C LEU A 135 -5.92 -0.50 -1.92
N GLY A 136 -5.19 -1.62 -1.93
CA GLY A 136 -4.70 -2.22 -3.17
C GLY A 136 -5.82 -2.78 -4.05
N VAL A 137 -6.89 -3.34 -3.47
CA VAL A 137 -8.10 -3.72 -4.22
C VAL A 137 -8.73 -2.51 -4.89
N THR A 138 -8.87 -1.39 -4.19
CA THR A 138 -9.39 -0.12 -4.75
C THR A 138 -8.53 0.35 -5.93
N LEU A 139 -7.21 0.44 -5.75
CA LEU A 139 -6.29 0.85 -6.82
C LEU A 139 -6.30 -0.13 -8.01
N GLY A 140 -6.37 -1.43 -7.72
CA GLY A 140 -6.44 -2.49 -8.72
C GLY A 140 -7.77 -2.48 -9.50
N THR A 141 -8.89 -2.20 -8.85
CA THR A 141 -10.18 -2.07 -9.54
C THR A 141 -10.21 -0.82 -10.42
N ILE A 142 -9.66 0.31 -9.95
CA ILE A 142 -9.50 1.52 -10.77
C ILE A 142 -8.66 1.21 -12.02
N ALA A 143 -7.53 0.52 -11.86
CA ALA A 143 -6.65 0.13 -12.97
C ALA A 143 -7.27 -0.93 -13.90
N SER A 144 -8.21 -1.75 -13.40
CA SER A 144 -8.84 -2.83 -14.17
C SER A 144 -9.74 -2.34 -15.30
N GLY A 145 -10.17 -1.08 -15.25
CA GLY A 145 -11.08 -0.50 -16.21
C GLY A 145 -12.50 -1.09 -16.16
N ARG A 146 -12.93 -1.59 -15.01
CA ARG A 146 -14.26 -2.20 -14.81
C ARG A 146 -15.31 -1.25 -14.26
N ILE A 147 -14.91 -0.05 -13.82
CA ILE A 147 -15.84 1.00 -13.39
C ILE A 147 -16.38 1.66 -14.65
N ARG A 148 -17.65 1.40 -14.99
CA ARG A 148 -18.30 1.84 -16.23
C ARG A 148 -19.47 2.77 -15.98
N PHE A 149 -19.63 3.73 -16.89
CA PHE A 149 -20.72 4.70 -16.91
C PHE A 149 -21.56 4.55 -18.19
N ASP A 150 -22.88 4.76 -18.08
CA ASP A 150 -23.74 4.89 -19.25
C ASP A 150 -23.57 6.26 -19.95
N GLN A 151 -24.26 6.44 -21.09
CA GLN A 151 -24.24 7.70 -21.85
C GLN A 151 -24.83 8.89 -21.07
N ALA A 152 -25.61 8.64 -20.01
CA ALA A 152 -26.13 9.66 -19.11
C ALA A 152 -25.20 9.93 -17.91
N GLY A 153 -24.03 9.29 -17.84
CA GLY A 153 -23.05 9.43 -16.77
C GLY A 153 -23.42 8.65 -15.50
N ARG A 154 -24.40 7.74 -15.53
CA ARG A 154 -24.76 6.90 -14.39
C ARG A 154 -23.88 5.67 -14.33
N TYR A 155 -23.50 5.29 -13.12
CA TYR A 155 -22.75 4.07 -12.85
C TYR A 155 -23.58 2.83 -13.23
N VAL A 156 -23.03 1.97 -14.08
CA VAL A 156 -23.74 0.76 -14.59
C VAL A 156 -23.08 -0.56 -14.22
N SER A 157 -21.83 -0.52 -13.76
CA SER A 157 -21.17 -1.72 -13.23
C SER A 157 -21.85 -2.19 -11.94
N GLY A 158 -21.85 -3.48 -11.65
CA GLY A 158 -22.43 -3.98 -10.39
C GLY A 158 -21.68 -3.45 -9.15
N TYR A 159 -22.32 -3.47 -7.98
CA TYR A 159 -21.68 -2.99 -6.73
C TYR A 159 -20.55 -3.89 -6.19
N PHE A 160 -20.56 -5.18 -6.54
CA PHE A 160 -19.62 -6.18 -6.02
C PHE A 160 -18.66 -6.74 -7.09
N GLU A 161 -19.17 -6.90 -8.31
CA GLU A 161 -18.45 -7.54 -9.42
C GLU A 161 -17.07 -6.93 -9.74
N PRO A 162 -16.89 -5.59 -9.77
CA PRO A 162 -15.65 -4.97 -10.24
C PRO A 162 -14.43 -5.24 -9.35
N TRP A 163 -14.64 -5.44 -8.04
CA TRP A 163 -13.57 -5.59 -7.05
C TRP A 163 -13.42 -7.01 -6.52
N LEU A 164 -14.37 -7.91 -6.76
CA LEU A 164 -14.24 -9.33 -6.43
C LEU A 164 -13.41 -10.14 -7.44
N LYS A 165 -12.91 -9.51 -8.51
CA LYS A 165 -12.09 -10.20 -9.51
C LYS A 165 -10.69 -10.55 -8.96
N PRO A 166 -10.02 -11.57 -9.51
CA PRO A 166 -8.69 -11.98 -9.03
C PRO A 166 -7.62 -10.88 -9.11
N PHE A 167 -7.68 -10.01 -10.13
CA PHE A 167 -6.66 -8.97 -10.34
C PHE A 167 -6.64 -7.91 -9.21
N PRO A 168 -7.76 -7.23 -8.86
CA PRO A 168 -7.81 -6.33 -7.71
C PRO A 168 -7.28 -6.95 -6.41
N TRP A 169 -7.66 -8.19 -6.10
CA TRP A 169 -7.18 -8.89 -4.91
C TRP A 169 -5.68 -9.22 -4.95
N ALA A 170 -5.13 -9.52 -6.13
CA ALA A 170 -3.69 -9.68 -6.29
C ALA A 170 -2.95 -8.35 -6.05
N VAL A 171 -3.49 -7.22 -6.51
CA VAL A 171 -2.95 -5.88 -6.19
C VAL A 171 -3.06 -5.59 -4.69
N GLY A 172 -4.15 -5.99 -4.04
CA GLY A 172 -4.32 -5.93 -2.58
C GLY A 172 -3.26 -6.72 -1.81
N GLY A 173 -3.03 -7.98 -2.19
CA GLY A 173 -1.97 -8.81 -1.60
C GLY A 173 -0.58 -8.26 -1.86
N PHE A 174 -0.33 -7.71 -3.04
CA PHE A 174 0.91 -7.02 -3.38
C PHE A 174 1.14 -5.78 -2.50
N ALA A 175 0.12 -4.93 -2.32
CA ALA A 175 0.19 -3.77 -1.44
C ALA A 175 0.52 -4.17 0.00
N LEU A 176 -0.15 -5.20 0.54
CA LEU A 176 0.14 -5.75 1.87
C LEU A 176 1.60 -6.22 1.98
N ALA A 177 2.10 -6.95 0.98
CA ALA A 177 3.48 -7.42 0.96
C ALA A 177 4.48 -6.26 0.97
N VAL A 178 4.22 -5.20 0.19
CA VAL A 178 5.05 -3.98 0.16
C VAL A 178 5.06 -3.29 1.52
N PHE A 179 3.92 -3.12 2.17
CA PHE A 179 3.88 -2.50 3.51
C PHE A 179 4.56 -3.35 4.58
N ALA A 180 4.36 -4.68 4.56
CA ALA A 180 5.06 -5.58 5.46
C ALA A 180 6.58 -5.54 5.25
N TYR A 181 7.02 -5.46 4.00
CA TYR A 181 8.43 -5.31 3.63
C TYR A 181 9.01 -3.99 4.13
N LEU A 182 8.36 -2.85 3.84
CA LEU A 182 8.79 -1.54 4.30
C LEU A 182 8.90 -1.47 5.83
N ALA A 183 7.92 -2.01 6.56
CA ALA A 183 7.97 -2.08 8.02
C ALA A 183 9.16 -2.88 8.52
N ALA A 184 9.40 -4.06 7.95
CA ALA A 184 10.49 -4.91 8.40
C ALA A 184 11.85 -4.26 8.18
N VAL A 185 12.05 -3.59 7.04
CA VAL A 185 13.28 -2.84 6.74
C VAL A 185 13.44 -1.64 7.67
N TYR A 186 12.36 -0.90 7.93
CA TYR A 186 12.35 0.21 8.88
C TYR A 186 12.75 -0.25 10.29
N LEU A 187 12.12 -1.32 10.79
CA LEU A 187 12.39 -1.88 12.12
C LEU A 187 13.80 -2.48 12.25
N CYS A 188 14.46 -2.87 11.15
CA CYS A 188 15.86 -3.27 11.20
C CYS A 188 16.78 -2.10 11.59
N VAL A 189 16.45 -0.88 11.16
CA VAL A 189 17.23 0.32 11.48
C VAL A 189 16.91 0.79 12.90
N GLU A 190 15.65 0.70 13.30
CA GLU A 190 15.18 1.15 14.61
C GLU A 190 15.53 0.19 15.76
N ALA A 191 15.74 -1.10 15.47
CA ALA A 191 16.11 -2.06 16.49
C ALA A 191 17.45 -1.72 17.13
N GLU A 192 17.47 -1.56 18.45
CA GLU A 192 18.68 -1.29 19.23
C GLU A 192 19.51 -2.57 19.45
N ASP A 193 18.85 -3.71 19.66
CA ASP A 193 19.50 -4.99 19.94
C ASP A 193 19.65 -5.88 18.69
N ASP A 194 20.77 -6.62 18.63
CA ASP A 194 21.11 -7.46 17.48
C ASP A 194 20.12 -8.61 17.24
N ARG A 195 19.48 -9.11 18.29
CA ARG A 195 18.54 -10.23 18.18
C ARG A 195 17.25 -9.79 17.52
N THR A 196 16.66 -8.68 17.96
CA THR A 196 15.46 -8.08 17.36
C THR A 196 15.77 -7.63 15.94
N ARG A 197 16.93 -7.00 15.72
CA ARG A 197 17.42 -6.61 14.39
C ARG A 197 17.51 -7.80 13.44
N GLU A 198 18.11 -8.91 13.87
CA GLU A 198 18.24 -10.12 13.05
C GLU A 198 16.88 -10.78 12.76
N ALA A 199 15.96 -10.78 13.74
CA ALA A 199 14.60 -11.26 13.53
C ALA A 199 13.86 -10.45 12.45
N PHE A 200 13.95 -9.12 12.51
CA PHE A 200 13.37 -8.25 11.49
C PHE A 200 14.09 -8.33 10.14
N ARG A 201 15.41 -8.57 10.12
CA ARG A 201 16.16 -8.80 8.87
C ARG A 201 15.63 -10.02 8.12
N ARG A 202 15.41 -11.14 8.82
CA ARG A 202 14.83 -12.35 8.21
C ARG A 202 13.42 -12.09 7.68
N ARG A 203 12.60 -11.38 8.46
CA ARG A 203 11.26 -10.95 8.05
C ARG A 203 11.30 -10.04 6.83
N ALA A 204 12.24 -9.10 6.74
CA ALA A 204 12.43 -8.21 5.61
C ALA A 204 12.84 -8.97 4.34
N LEU A 205 13.73 -9.97 4.46
CA LEU A 205 14.10 -10.82 3.33
C LEU A 205 12.91 -11.65 2.83
N LEU A 206 12.16 -12.29 3.73
CA LEU A 206 10.97 -13.06 3.40
C LEU A 206 9.90 -12.17 2.76
N ALA A 207 9.64 -10.99 3.34
CA ALA A 207 8.67 -10.03 2.80
C ALA A 207 9.12 -9.48 1.44
N GLY A 208 10.41 -9.23 1.23
CA GLY A 208 10.93 -8.78 -0.07
C GLY A 208 10.78 -9.84 -1.16
N VAL A 209 11.00 -11.12 -0.83
CA VAL A 209 10.69 -12.24 -1.75
C VAL A 209 9.18 -12.33 -2.02
N ALA A 210 8.35 -12.15 -0.98
CA ALA A 210 6.90 -12.13 -1.14
C ALA A 210 6.42 -10.96 -2.02
N VAL A 211 7.05 -9.79 -1.93
CA VAL A 211 6.80 -8.65 -2.83
C VAL A 211 7.11 -9.03 -4.28
N GLY A 212 8.24 -9.67 -4.54
CA GLY A 212 8.60 -10.14 -5.89
C GLY A 212 7.62 -11.17 -6.43
N ALA A 213 7.23 -12.15 -5.62
CA ALA A 213 6.24 -13.16 -6.00
C ALA A 213 4.86 -12.55 -6.27
N ALA A 214 4.41 -11.64 -5.41
CA ALA A 214 3.15 -10.92 -5.57
C ALA A 214 3.17 -10.00 -6.80
N ALA A 215 4.28 -9.30 -7.07
CA ALA A 215 4.45 -8.51 -8.29
C ALA A 215 4.33 -9.38 -9.55
N GLY A 216 4.96 -10.55 -9.55
CA GLY A 216 4.85 -11.53 -10.63
C GLY A 216 3.41 -12.02 -10.84
N ALA A 217 2.72 -12.38 -9.75
CA ALA A 217 1.32 -12.79 -9.80
C ALA A 217 0.41 -11.68 -10.33
N THR A 218 0.59 -10.44 -9.86
CA THR A 218 -0.14 -9.26 -10.34
C THR A 218 0.14 -9.01 -11.82
N TRP A 219 1.38 -9.12 -12.28
CA TRP A 219 1.75 -8.97 -13.69
C TRP A 219 1.09 -10.02 -14.59
N LEU A 220 1.06 -11.28 -14.17
CA LEU A 220 0.39 -12.35 -14.91
C LEU A 220 -1.12 -12.11 -15.00
N LEU A 221 -1.76 -11.72 -13.90
CA LEU A 221 -3.19 -11.41 -13.84
C LEU A 221 -3.54 -10.11 -14.58
N ALA A 222 -2.61 -9.17 -14.71
CA ALA A 222 -2.84 -7.90 -15.41
C ALA A 222 -3.21 -8.10 -16.89
N ARG A 223 -2.70 -9.15 -17.54
CA ARG A 223 -2.99 -9.47 -18.96
C ARG A 223 -4.48 -9.55 -19.27
N GLY A 224 -5.26 -10.20 -18.40
CA GLY A 224 -6.72 -10.29 -18.51
C GLY A 224 -7.48 -9.37 -17.55
N GLY A 225 -6.82 -8.95 -16.47
CA GLY A 225 -7.42 -8.18 -15.38
C GLY A 225 -7.43 -6.67 -15.61
N ALA A 226 -6.43 -6.14 -16.33
CA ALA A 226 -6.20 -4.72 -16.61
C ALA A 226 -5.43 -4.56 -17.95
N PRO A 227 -6.02 -4.96 -19.09
CA PRO A 227 -5.29 -5.07 -20.36
C PRO A 227 -4.70 -3.74 -20.85
N LEU A 228 -5.38 -2.62 -20.62
CA LEU A 228 -4.87 -1.29 -21.02
C LEU A 228 -3.59 -0.91 -20.26
N VAL A 229 -3.60 -1.10 -18.94
CA VAL A 229 -2.46 -0.82 -18.07
C VAL A 229 -1.30 -1.77 -18.38
N TYR A 230 -1.60 -3.06 -18.57
CA TYR A 230 -0.60 -4.07 -18.95
C TYR A 230 0.06 -3.71 -20.29
N GLN A 231 -0.72 -3.41 -21.33
CA GLN A 231 -0.19 -3.06 -22.64
C GLN A 231 0.71 -1.85 -22.56
N ARG A 232 0.29 -0.78 -21.87
CA ARG A 232 1.11 0.43 -21.71
C ARG A 232 2.41 0.16 -20.99
N LEU A 233 2.38 -0.59 -19.89
CA LEU A 233 3.59 -0.94 -19.17
C LEU A 233 4.53 -1.81 -20.01
N ALA A 234 4.01 -2.73 -20.81
CA ALA A 234 4.82 -3.64 -21.62
C ALA A 234 5.38 -3.01 -22.91
N SER A 235 4.61 -2.14 -23.59
CA SER A 235 4.96 -1.64 -24.93
C SER A 235 5.60 -0.26 -24.95
N SER A 236 5.46 0.53 -23.89
CA SER A 236 5.95 1.90 -23.85
C SER A 236 7.42 1.97 -23.49
N TRP A 237 8.29 2.43 -24.39
CA TRP A 237 9.74 2.52 -24.14
C TRP A 237 10.10 3.33 -22.88
N TRP A 238 9.30 4.35 -22.54
CA TRP A 238 9.55 5.24 -21.40
C TRP A 238 9.24 4.62 -20.03
N THR A 239 8.55 3.47 -19.97
CA THR A 239 8.32 2.74 -18.71
C THR A 239 9.47 1.78 -18.36
N TRP A 240 10.35 1.48 -19.32
CA TRP A 240 11.46 0.54 -19.12
C TRP A 240 12.47 1.02 -18.07
N PRO A 241 12.93 2.29 -18.07
CA PRO A 241 13.82 2.78 -17.02
C PRO A 241 13.23 2.62 -15.62
N LEU A 242 11.92 2.78 -15.49
CA LEU A 242 11.20 2.68 -14.22
C LEU A 242 11.10 1.23 -13.73
N GLN A 243 10.86 0.28 -14.63
CA GLN A 243 10.85 -1.15 -14.32
C GLN A 243 12.24 -1.65 -13.95
N ILE A 244 13.27 -1.22 -14.71
CA ILE A 244 14.67 -1.53 -14.41
C ILE A 244 15.08 -0.94 -13.06
N ALA A 245 14.72 0.31 -12.79
CA ALA A 245 14.97 0.95 -11.50
C ALA A 245 14.28 0.22 -10.34
N THR A 246 13.03 -0.22 -10.54
CA THR A 246 12.29 -1.02 -9.55
C THR A 246 13.01 -2.33 -9.25
N GLY A 247 13.41 -3.07 -10.30
CA GLY A 247 14.13 -4.34 -10.16
C GLY A 247 15.51 -4.17 -9.52
N ALA A 248 16.28 -3.16 -9.95
CA ALA A 248 17.59 -2.85 -9.39
C ALA A 248 17.50 -2.44 -7.92
N ALA A 249 16.51 -1.62 -7.56
CA ALA A 249 16.26 -1.23 -6.18
C ALA A 249 15.85 -2.43 -5.32
N ALA A 250 14.99 -3.33 -5.83
CA ALA A 250 14.57 -4.54 -5.13
C ALA A 250 15.76 -5.49 -4.85
N VAL A 251 16.54 -5.81 -5.89
CA VAL A 251 17.73 -6.67 -5.77
C VAL A 251 18.78 -6.02 -4.87
N GLY A 252 19.02 -4.72 -5.05
CA GLY A 252 19.95 -3.95 -4.24
C GLY A 252 19.54 -3.91 -2.76
N ALA A 253 18.25 -3.74 -2.47
CA ALA A 253 17.74 -3.71 -1.09
C ALA A 253 17.87 -5.09 -0.43
N LEU A 254 17.54 -6.17 -1.14
CA LEU A 254 17.78 -7.53 -0.66
C LEU A 254 19.28 -7.77 -0.43
N ALA A 255 20.15 -7.44 -1.38
CA ALA A 255 21.59 -7.58 -1.23
C ALA A 255 22.14 -6.76 -0.05
N ALA A 256 21.61 -5.55 0.18
CA ALA A 256 21.96 -4.71 1.33
C ALA A 256 21.51 -5.37 2.65
N LEU A 257 20.31 -5.93 2.72
CA LEU A 257 19.84 -6.71 3.89
C LEU A 257 20.70 -7.95 4.14
N TRP A 258 21.09 -8.66 3.08
CA TRP A 258 22.00 -9.82 3.17
C TRP A 258 23.38 -9.41 3.72
N ARG A 259 23.91 -8.27 3.27
CA ARG A 259 25.18 -7.69 3.73
C ARG A 259 25.07 -6.86 5.01
N ARG A 260 23.91 -6.86 5.69
CA ARG A 260 23.64 -6.12 6.94
C ARG A 260 23.84 -4.59 6.83
N ARG A 261 23.67 -4.02 5.64
CA ARG A 261 23.69 -2.56 5.39
C ARG A 261 22.27 -1.99 5.46
N TYR A 262 21.71 -1.90 6.67
CA TYR A 262 20.29 -1.61 6.88
C TYR A 262 19.84 -0.22 6.40
N ALA A 263 20.67 0.82 6.58
CA ALA A 263 20.35 2.17 6.09
C ALA A 263 20.22 2.21 4.56
N LEU A 264 21.12 1.53 3.85
CA LEU A 264 21.05 1.40 2.39
C LEU A 264 19.84 0.56 1.96
N ALA A 265 19.52 -0.51 2.69
CA ALA A 265 18.31 -1.28 2.42
C ALA A 265 17.04 -0.41 2.55
N ARG A 266 16.98 0.47 3.56
CA ARG A 266 15.85 1.40 3.77
C ARG A 266 15.69 2.38 2.62
N THR A 267 16.77 3.00 2.15
CA THR A 267 16.70 3.94 1.02
C THR A 267 16.31 3.23 -0.28
N LEU A 268 16.89 2.05 -0.55
CA LEU A 268 16.55 1.27 -1.74
C LEU A 268 15.11 0.73 -1.71
N ALA A 269 14.61 0.31 -0.54
CA ALA A 269 13.21 -0.09 -0.38
C ALA A 269 12.25 1.09 -0.63
N ALA A 270 12.59 2.29 -0.15
CA ALA A 270 11.81 3.49 -0.44
C ALA A 270 11.81 3.82 -1.95
N VAL A 271 12.98 3.79 -2.60
CA VAL A 271 13.10 4.01 -4.06
C VAL A 271 12.28 2.97 -4.81
N GLN A 272 12.35 1.70 -4.43
CA GLN A 272 11.53 0.63 -5.03
C GLN A 272 10.04 0.95 -4.95
N THR A 273 9.53 1.36 -3.78
CA THR A 273 8.11 1.72 -3.60
C THR A 273 7.72 2.93 -4.43
N VAL A 274 8.55 3.97 -4.51
CA VAL A 274 8.30 5.13 -5.37
C VAL A 274 8.24 4.71 -6.83
N CYS A 275 9.15 3.85 -7.30
CA CYS A 275 9.14 3.36 -8.68
C CYS A 275 7.91 2.48 -8.97
N ILE A 276 7.46 1.65 -8.02
CA ILE A 276 6.23 0.85 -8.15
C ILE A 276 5.01 1.76 -8.34
N LEU A 277 4.84 2.77 -7.46
CA LEU A 277 3.73 3.71 -7.57
C LEU A 277 3.84 4.56 -8.83
N GLY A 278 5.05 4.98 -9.20
CA GLY A 278 5.31 5.64 -10.47
C GLY A 278 4.89 4.77 -11.65
N GLY A 279 5.12 3.45 -11.58
CA GLY A 279 4.74 2.49 -12.62
C GLY A 279 3.22 2.37 -12.73
N TYR A 280 2.54 2.32 -11.60
CA TYR A 280 1.08 2.38 -11.55
C TYR A 280 0.55 3.67 -12.20
N ALA A 281 1.06 4.83 -11.79
CA ALA A 281 0.65 6.13 -12.34
C ALA A 281 0.94 6.24 -13.84
N ALA A 282 2.12 5.79 -14.28
CA ALA A 282 2.51 5.72 -15.68
C ALA A 282 1.59 4.83 -16.52
N GLY A 283 1.30 3.62 -16.05
CA GLY A 283 0.44 2.68 -16.78
C GLY A 283 -1.00 3.19 -16.92
N GLN A 284 -1.45 3.97 -15.93
CA GLN A 284 -2.79 4.53 -15.88
C GLN A 284 -2.92 5.88 -16.62
N TRP A 285 -1.88 6.70 -16.66
CA TRP A 285 -1.86 8.00 -17.34
C TRP A 285 -2.34 7.93 -18.80
N PRO A 286 -3.25 8.80 -19.28
CA PRO A 286 -3.76 10.02 -18.65
C PRO A 286 -5.15 9.82 -18.02
N TYR A 287 -5.47 8.66 -17.45
CA TYR A 287 -6.80 8.36 -16.93
C TYR A 287 -6.84 8.30 -15.40
N LEU A 288 -7.63 9.13 -14.73
CA LEU A 288 -7.90 8.96 -13.29
C LEU A 288 -8.78 7.74 -12.98
N VAL A 289 -9.72 7.41 -13.86
CA VAL A 289 -10.46 6.14 -13.82
C VAL A 289 -10.43 5.53 -15.20
N VAL A 290 -9.69 4.44 -15.35
CA VAL A 290 -9.56 3.78 -16.65
C VAL A 290 -10.93 3.25 -17.08
N PRO A 291 -11.31 3.37 -18.36
CA PRO A 291 -10.84 4.29 -19.40
C PRO A 291 -11.73 5.54 -19.55
N ASP A 292 -12.71 5.73 -18.66
CA ASP A 292 -13.84 6.65 -18.89
C ASP A 292 -13.60 8.05 -18.31
N VAL A 293 -12.66 8.22 -17.36
CA VAL A 293 -12.33 9.53 -16.75
C VAL A 293 -10.85 9.85 -16.94
N ARG A 294 -10.58 10.92 -17.69
CA ARG A 294 -9.24 11.51 -17.85
C ARG A 294 -8.95 12.43 -16.68
#